data_AF-A0A8J7XMQ0-F1
#
_entry.id   AF-A0A8J7XMQ0-F1
#
_cell.length_a   1.000
_cell.length_b   1.000
_cell.length_c   1.000
_cell.angle_alpha   90.00
_cell.angle_beta   90.00
_cell.angle_gamma   90.00
#
_symmetry.space_group_name_H-M   'P 1'
#
loop_
_entity.id
_entity.type
_entity.pdbx_description
1 polymer ?
#
loop_
_entity_poly.entity_id
_entity_poly.type
_entity_poly.pdbx_seq_one_letter_code
_entity_poly.pdbx_strand_id
1 'polypeptide(L)'
;DLALVYSPLMPIPLREFLINRGIDLVDVPDNEFETMGCNVLAVGPRQCVMLEGNLQTKALLEQKGVEVWEFTGQEISVKGQGGPTCLTRPLIRE
;
A
#
# COMPACT_ATOMS: atom_id res chain seq x y z
N ASP A 1 10.13 2.74 8.47
CA ASP A 1 9.85 4.10 8.97
C ASP A 1 8.55 4.66 8.38
N LEU A 2 8.07 4.13 7.24
CA LEU A 2 6.76 4.45 6.67
C LEU A 2 5.84 3.22 6.68
N ALA A 3 4.53 3.41 6.88
CA ALA A 3 3.52 2.40 6.66
C ALA A 3 2.33 2.98 5.89
N LEU A 4 1.90 2.29 4.83
CA LEU A 4 0.63 2.56 4.16
C LEU A 4 -0.47 1.79 4.92
N VAL A 5 -1.51 2.49 5.36
CA VAL A 5 -2.54 1.94 6.23
C VAL A 5 -3.93 2.37 5.77
N TYR A 6 -4.94 1.61 6.19
CA TYR A 6 -6.33 2.06 6.13
C TYR A 6 -6.85 2.19 7.56
N SER A 7 -6.76 3.40 8.11
CA SER A 7 -7.10 3.68 9.51
C SER A 7 -8.48 3.18 9.96
N PRO A 8 -9.56 3.24 9.15
CA PRO A 8 -10.89 2.76 9.57
C PRO A 8 -10.93 1.29 10.00
N LEU A 9 -10.02 0.44 9.49
CA LEU A 9 -9.93 -0.98 9.86
C LEU A 9 -8.75 -1.30 10.79
N MET A 10 -8.02 -0.28 11.24
CA MET A 10 -6.84 -0.46 12.07
C MET A 10 -7.21 -0.48 13.55
N PRO A 11 -6.81 -1.50 14.32
CA PRO A 11 -6.97 -1.47 15.78
C PRO A 11 -6.22 -0.31 16.40
N ILE A 12 -6.87 0.44 17.29
CA ILE A 12 -6.28 1.61 17.97
C ILE A 12 -4.93 1.27 18.63
N PRO A 13 -4.77 0.14 19.37
CA PRO A 13 -3.49 -0.18 19.98
C PRO A 13 -2.36 -0.39 18.97
N LEU A 14 -2.65 -0.93 17.78
CA LEU A 14 -1.66 -1.09 16.73
C LEU A 14 -1.24 0.26 16.16
N ARG A 15 -2.20 1.18 15.97
CA ARG A 15 -1.93 2.53 15.47
C ARG A 15 -1.02 3.30 16.41
N GLU A 16 -1.34 3.30 17.70
CA GLU A 16 -0.52 3.92 18.73
C GLU A 16 0.87 3.30 18.81
N PHE A 17 0.97 1.97 18.70
CA PHE A 17 2.24 1.26 18.68
C PHE A 17 3.16 1.71 17.52
N LEU A 18 2.62 1.86 16.30
CA LEU A 18 3.42 2.32 15.16
C LEU A 18 3.89 3.77 15.34
N ILE A 19 2.99 4.66 15.77
CA ILE A 19 3.31 6.08 15.99
C ILE A 19 4.38 6.24 17.08
N ASN A 20 4.27 5.50 18.19
CA ASN A 20 5.24 5.52 19.29
C ASN A 20 6.62 5.00 18.87
N ARG A 21 6.71 4.22 17.78
CA ARG A 21 7.96 3.78 17.17
C ARG A 21 8.51 4.76 16.13
N GLY A 22 7.88 5.92 15.96
CA GLY A 22 8.25 6.92 14.96
C GLY A 22 7.96 6.48 13.53
N ILE A 23 7.00 5.57 13.33
CA ILE A 23 6.57 5.16 11.99
C ILE A 23 5.53 6.17 11.50
N ASP A 24 5.84 6.78 10.37
CA ASP A 24 4.95 7.69 9.66
C ASP A 24 3.86 6.90 8.93
N LEU A 25 2.62 7.33 9.07
CA LEU A 25 1.47 6.64 8.51
C LEU A 25 0.96 7.40 7.28
N VAL A 26 0.77 6.68 6.18
CA VAL A 26 0.08 7.16 4.99
C VAL A 26 -1.28 6.50 4.96
N ASP A 27 -2.34 7.29 5.13
CA ASP A 27 -3.70 6.81 5.09
C ASP A 27 -4.19 6.68 3.64
N VAL A 28 -4.65 5.49 3.27
CA VAL A 28 -5.37 5.24 2.02
C VAL A 28 -6.72 5.96 2.08
N PRO A 29 -7.07 6.79 1.09
CA PRO A 29 -8.38 7.42 1.03
C PRO A 29 -9.52 6.40 0.94
N ASP A 30 -10.64 6.65 1.61
CA ASP A 30 -11.80 5.76 1.61
C ASP A 30 -12.28 5.39 0.20
N ASN A 31 -12.23 6.32 -0.75
CA ASN A 31 -12.65 6.09 -2.13
C ASN A 31 -11.68 5.20 -2.93
N GLU A 32 -10.49 4.93 -2.40
CA GLU A 32 -9.49 4.05 -3.01
C GLU A 32 -9.33 2.71 -2.27
N PHE A 33 -10.06 2.50 -1.18
CA PHE A 33 -10.01 1.25 -0.44
C PHE A 33 -10.53 0.07 -1.27
N GLU A 34 -11.72 0.21 -1.86
CA GLU A 34 -12.36 -0.81 -2.70
C GLU A 34 -11.61 -1.07 -4.01
N THR A 35 -10.84 -0.09 -4.48
CA THR A 35 -9.97 -0.22 -5.67
C THR A 35 -8.58 -0.76 -5.34
N MET A 36 -8.42 -1.34 -4.15
CA MET A 36 -7.20 -1.97 -3.65
C MET A 36 -6.02 -1.01 -3.46
N GLY A 37 -6.26 0.26 -3.13
CA GLY A 37 -5.21 1.25 -2.86
C GLY A 37 -4.28 0.84 -1.72
N CYS A 38 -4.74 0.01 -0.78
CA CYS A 38 -3.91 -0.55 0.30
C CYS A 38 -3.05 -1.76 -0.12
N ASN A 39 -3.34 -2.39 -1.26
CA ASN A 39 -2.65 -3.58 -1.72
C ASN A 39 -1.39 -3.19 -2.51
N VAL A 40 -0.37 -2.76 -1.78
CA VAL A 40 0.90 -2.29 -2.33
C VAL A 40 2.02 -3.21 -1.90
N LEU A 41 2.80 -3.71 -2.86
CA LEU A 41 3.95 -4.56 -2.60
C LEU A 41 5.21 -3.70 -2.53
N ALA A 42 5.73 -3.49 -1.31
CA ALA A 42 7.10 -2.99 -1.17
C ALA A 42 8.07 -4.00 -1.79
N VAL A 43 9.03 -3.54 -2.59
CA VAL A 43 10.06 -4.39 -3.22
C VAL A 43 11.49 -3.95 -2.86
N GLY A 44 11.63 -2.75 -2.29
CA GLY A 44 12.87 -2.24 -1.73
C GLY A 44 12.60 -1.03 -0.83
N PRO A 45 13.63 -0.46 -0.19
CA PRO A 45 13.49 0.80 0.54
C PRO A 45 12.93 1.89 -0.38
N ARG A 46 11.78 2.46 -0.01
CA ARG A 46 11.10 3.51 -0.80
C ARG A 46 10.81 3.10 -2.25
N GLN A 47 10.56 1.82 -2.50
CA GLN A 47 10.16 1.31 -3.81
C GLN A 47 9.01 0.33 -3.69
N CYS A 48 7.95 0.52 -4.47
CA CYS A 48 6.78 -0.35 -4.42
C CYS A 48 6.08 -0.54 -5.76
N VAL A 49 5.31 -1.62 -5.84
CA VAL A 49 4.41 -1.94 -6.95
C VAL A 49 2.96 -1.86 -6.47
N MET A 50 2.09 -1.20 -7.23
CA MET A 50 0.66 -1.09 -6.95
C MET A 50 -0.20 -1.24 -8.19
N LEU A 51 -1.50 -1.45 -8.00
CA LEU A 51 -2.47 -1.48 -9.10
C LEU A 51 -2.75 -0.06 -9.62
N GLU A 52 -2.76 0.10 -10.94
CA GLU A 52 -3.17 1.34 -11.61
C GLU A 52 -4.57 1.80 -11.17
N GLY A 53 -4.77 3.12 -11.06
CA GLY A 53 -6.07 3.75 -10.78
C GLY A 53 -6.26 4.29 -9.36
N ASN A 54 -5.29 4.09 -8.47
CA ASN A 54 -5.30 4.63 -7.10
C ASN A 54 -4.40 5.88 -7.02
N LEU A 55 -4.81 6.93 -7.73
CA LEU A 55 -3.99 8.13 -8.00
C LEU A 55 -3.64 8.92 -6.74
N GLN A 56 -4.55 9.01 -5.75
CA GLN A 56 -4.31 9.75 -4.52
C GLN A 56 -3.31 9.00 -3.63
N THR A 57 -3.49 7.69 -3.46
CA THR A 57 -2.54 6.84 -2.73
C THR A 57 -1.16 6.90 -3.35
N LYS A 58 -1.06 6.81 -4.68
CA LYS A 58 0.19 6.98 -5.41
C LYS A 58 0.84 8.33 -5.10
N ALA A 59 0.10 9.43 -5.24
CA ALA A 59 0.63 10.77 -4.98
C ALA A 59 1.12 10.94 -3.53
N LEU A 60 0.40 10.37 -2.55
CA LEU A 60 0.81 10.40 -1.14
C LEU A 60 2.10 9.62 -0.90
N LEU A 61 2.28 8.46 -1.55
CA LEU A 61 3.52 7.67 -1.50
C LEU A 61 4.69 8.43 -2.15
N GLU A 62 4.48 9.02 -3.33
CA GLU A 62 5.49 9.81 -4.04
C GLU A 62 5.92 11.04 -3.24
N GLN A 63 4.99 11.73 -2.56
CA GLN A 63 5.31 12.83 -1.64
C GLN A 63 6.19 12.40 -0.47
N LYS A 64 6.12 11.12 -0.07
CA LYS A 64 6.99 10.51 0.93
C LYS A 64 8.28 9.94 0.32
N GLY A 65 8.58 10.28 -0.93
CA GLY A 65 9.79 9.86 -1.64
C GLY A 65 9.80 8.38 -2.02
N VAL A 66 8.64 7.74 -2.13
CA VAL A 66 8.52 6.36 -2.62
C VAL A 66 8.45 6.37 -4.14
N GLU A 67 9.31 5.60 -4.81
CA GLU A 67 9.15 5.27 -6.22
C GLU A 67 8.03 4.24 -6.37
N VAL A 68 7.02 4.58 -7.18
CA VAL A 68 5.83 3.78 -7.38
C VAL A 68 5.77 3.27 -8.81
N TRP A 69 5.81 1.95 -8.97
CA TRP A 69 5.52 1.29 -10.24
C TRP A 69 4.07 0.79 -10.25
N GLU A 70 3.37 1.05 -11.34
CA GLU A 70 2.00 0.59 -11.54
C GLU A 70 1.96 -0.56 -12.55
N PHE A 71 0.99 -1.45 -12.39
CA PHE A 71 0.63 -2.42 -13.42
C PHE A 71 -0.87 -2.45 -13.65
N THR A 72 -1.28 -2.74 -14.88
CA THR A 72 -2.68 -2.94 -15.24
C THR A 72 -3.13 -4.33 -14.82
N GLY A 73 -4.12 -4.43 -13.95
CA GLY A 73 -4.58 -5.68 -13.35
C GLY A 73 -6.07 -5.97 -13.52
N GLN A 74 -6.72 -5.47 -14.57
CA GLN A 74 -8.18 -5.62 -14.76
C GLN A 74 -8.64 -7.10 -14.66
N GLU A 75 -7.90 -8.00 -15.31
CA GLU A 75 -8.28 -9.42 -15.41
C GLU A 75 -7.72 -10.27 -14.27
N ILE A 76 -6.59 -9.87 -13.68
CA ILE A 76 -5.86 -10.66 -12.68
C ILE A 76 -6.04 -10.17 -11.24
N SER A 77 -6.44 -8.91 -11.06
CA SER A 77 -6.60 -8.28 -9.75
C SER A 77 -8.03 -7.83 -9.51
N VAL A 78 -8.62 -7.01 -10.38
CA VAL A 78 -9.93 -6.38 -10.11
C VAL A 78 -11.04 -7.42 -9.99
N LYS A 79 -11.08 -8.41 -10.89
CA LYS A 79 -12.07 -9.49 -10.84
C LYS A 79 -11.91 -10.43 -9.64
N GLY A 80 -10.67 -10.69 -9.24
CA GLY A 80 -10.32 -11.62 -8.16
C GLY A 80 -10.09 -10.97 -6.79
N GLN A 81 -10.15 -9.64 -6.71
CA GLN A 81 -9.79 -8.83 -5.54
C GLN A 81 -8.41 -9.16 -4.96
N GLY A 82 -7.43 -9.37 -5.84
CA GLY A 82 -6.06 -9.73 -5.48
C GLY A 82 -5.04 -8.77 -6.08
N GLY A 83 -4.47 -7.88 -5.27
CA GLY A 83 -3.39 -7.00 -5.71
C GLY A 83 -2.00 -7.67 -5.66
N PRO A 84 -0.93 -6.90 -5.91
CA PRO A 84 0.43 -7.44 -6.01
C PRO A 84 0.90 -8.20 -4.77
N THR A 85 0.42 -7.87 -3.56
CA THR A 85 0.78 -8.65 -2.35
C THR A 85 0.12 -10.02 -2.33
N CYS A 86 -1.06 -10.18 -2.92
CA CYS A 86 -1.79 -11.44 -2.99
C CYS A 86 -1.29 -12.34 -4.13
N LEU A 87 -0.83 -11.73 -5.22
CA LEU A 87 -0.32 -12.43 -6.41
C LEU A 87 1.12 -12.93 -6.24
N THR A 88 1.81 -12.52 -5.18
CA THR A 88 3.22 -12.84 -4.97
C THR A 88 3.47 -13.45 -3.59
N ARG A 89 4.57 -14.20 -3.48
CA ARG A 89 5.09 -14.71 -2.22
C ARG A 89 6.58 -14.44 -2.14
N PRO A 90 7.03 -13.36 -1.47
CA PRO A 90 8.45 -13.06 -1.35
C PRO A 90 9.19 -14.22 -0.67
N LEU A 91 10.22 -14.75 -1.34
CA LEU A 91 11.04 -15.85 -0.79
C LEU A 91 12.27 -15.32 -0.05
N ILE A 92 12.81 -14.18 -0.51
CA ILE A 92 14.03 -13.55 0.01
C ILE A 92 13.79 -12.05 0.05
N ARG A 93 14.23 -11.39 1.11
CA ARG A 93 14.27 -9.93 1.28
C ARG A 93 15.57 -9.57 2.00
N GLU A 94 16.23 -8.51 1.57
CA GLU A 94 17.46 -7.96 2.18
C GLU A 94 17.13 -6.66 2.95
#